data_AF-A0A6P5EEC1-F1
#
_entry.id   AF-A0A6P5EEC1-F1
#
_cell.length_a   1.000
_cell.length_b   1.000
_cell.length_c   1.000
_cell.angle_alpha   90.00
_cell.angle_beta   90.00
_cell.angle_gamma   90.00
#
_symmetry.space_group_name_H-M   'P 1'
#
loop_
_entity.id
_entity.type
_entity.pdbx_description
1 polymer ?
#
loop_
_entity_poly.entity_id
_entity_poly.type
_entity_poly.pdbx_seq_one_letter_code
_entity_poly.pdbx_strand_id
1 'polypeptide(L)'
;FQLKFQAPVTRQALLFAYSTTPPMNYRLTEHDDKTSVPFDFSPGASASTSTSPSSSSSSSFYPYELKRNHGALTMFGWGVLLPVGAIVARYFRQRDPLWYHLHVIIQFVGFLIGLTGAVAGIALYNRVHSNFTTHRGLGVFILVLGSLQVIAFFLRPDKESKIRKYWNWYHHWVGRLALFLTAVNIALGIQIGGAGDSWKAVYGILLAVILISVTVFEIAFWVR
;
A
#
# COMPACT_ATOMS: atom_id res chain seq x y z
N PHE A 1 43.62 1.37 -14.90
CA PHE A 1 43.59 1.47 -13.41
C PHE A 1 42.83 0.26 -12.88
N GLN A 2 43.50 -0.66 -12.18
CA GLN A 2 42.85 -1.82 -11.57
C GLN A 2 42.92 -1.63 -10.06
N LEU A 3 41.77 -1.39 -9.42
CA LEU A 3 41.69 -1.24 -7.97
C LEU A 3 42.02 -2.60 -7.33
N LYS A 4 43.11 -2.64 -6.55
CA LYS A 4 43.48 -3.83 -5.76
C LYS A 4 42.70 -3.77 -4.44
N PHE A 5 41.65 -4.56 -4.34
CA PHE A 5 40.93 -4.74 -3.09
C PHE A 5 41.63 -5.81 -2.24
N GLN A 6 41.70 -5.59 -0.92
CA GLN A 6 42.31 -6.55 0.02
C GLN A 6 41.46 -7.81 0.23
N ALA A 7 40.19 -7.78 -0.17
CA ALA A 7 39.25 -8.89 -0.09
C ALA A 7 38.41 -8.99 -1.37
N PRO A 8 37.95 -10.20 -1.77
CA PRO A 8 37.06 -10.36 -2.91
C PRO A 8 35.73 -9.65 -2.64
N VAL A 9 35.32 -8.79 -3.59
CA VAL A 9 34.02 -8.11 -3.55
C VAL A 9 32.95 -9.14 -3.92
N THR A 10 32.27 -9.70 -2.93
CA THR A 10 31.24 -10.72 -3.16
C THR A 10 29.90 -10.13 -3.56
N ARG A 11 29.56 -8.91 -3.10
CA ARG A 11 28.34 -8.21 -3.49
C ARG A 11 28.59 -6.74 -3.74
N GLN A 12 28.11 -6.24 -4.88
CA GLN A 12 28.18 -4.83 -5.22
C GLN A 12 26.97 -4.39 -6.03
N ALA A 13 26.50 -3.16 -5.80
CA ALA A 13 25.46 -2.55 -6.62
C ALA A 13 26.07 -2.04 -7.93
N LEU A 14 25.59 -2.59 -9.05
CA LEU A 14 25.83 -2.04 -10.38
C LEU A 14 24.93 -0.83 -10.56
N LEU A 15 25.52 0.32 -10.84
CA LEU A 15 24.80 1.56 -11.06
C LEU A 15 24.50 1.70 -12.55
N PHE A 16 23.23 1.95 -12.86
CA PHE A 16 22.77 2.22 -14.21
C PHE A 16 22.18 3.62 -14.24
N ALA A 17 22.50 4.37 -15.28
CA ALA A 17 21.94 5.69 -15.52
C ALA A 17 21.74 5.83 -17.02
N TYR A 18 20.64 6.45 -17.45
CA TYR A 18 20.39 6.75 -18.85
C TYR A 18 19.97 8.20 -19.02
N SER A 19 20.26 8.76 -20.20
CA SER A 19 19.74 10.06 -20.62
C SER A 19 19.30 9.96 -22.07
N THR A 20 18.23 10.68 -22.40
CA THR A 20 17.76 10.89 -23.77
C THR A 20 18.52 12.02 -24.47
N THR A 21 19.33 12.78 -23.72
CA THR A 21 20.11 13.90 -24.24
C THR A 21 21.52 13.44 -24.61
N PRO A 22 21.98 13.60 -25.87
CA PRO A 22 23.33 13.22 -26.27
C PRO A 22 24.38 14.14 -25.63
N PRO A 23 25.57 13.63 -25.28
CA PRO A 23 26.64 14.43 -24.68
C PRO A 23 27.15 15.52 -25.64
N MET A 24 27.36 16.73 -25.12
CA MET A 24 27.84 17.89 -25.87
C MET A 24 29.24 18.31 -25.38
N ASN A 25 30.14 18.67 -26.31
CA ASN A 25 31.49 19.15 -26.00
C ASN A 25 32.30 18.21 -25.08
N TYR A 26 32.20 16.89 -25.28
CA TYR A 26 32.86 15.87 -24.45
C TYR A 26 32.50 15.93 -22.95
N ARG A 27 31.41 16.61 -22.59
CA ARG A 27 30.87 16.61 -21.23
C ARG A 27 29.64 15.71 -21.18
N LEU A 28 29.66 14.75 -20.26
CA LEU A 28 28.47 13.98 -19.91
C LEU A 28 27.44 14.93 -19.30
N THR A 29 26.23 14.90 -19.83
CA THR A 29 25.05 15.52 -19.22
C THR A 29 24.58 14.70 -18.02
N GLU A 30 23.86 15.34 -17.11
CA GLU A 30 23.19 14.64 -16.02
C GLU A 30 22.18 13.62 -16.59
N HIS A 31 22.02 12.49 -15.92
CA HIS A 31 21.13 11.41 -16.34
C HIS A 31 19.67 11.75 -16.04
N ASP A 32 18.77 11.34 -16.92
CA ASP A 32 17.32 11.57 -16.77
C ASP A 32 16.75 10.66 -15.66
N ASP A 33 17.33 9.47 -15.53
CA ASP A 33 16.97 8.51 -14.49
C ASP A 33 18.17 7.63 -14.13
N LYS A 34 18.14 7.08 -12.91
CA LYS A 34 19.14 6.14 -12.40
C LYS A 34 18.50 5.02 -11.62
N THR A 35 19.11 3.85 -11.72
CA THR A 35 18.76 2.70 -10.90
C THR A 35 20.02 1.97 -10.48
N SER A 36 19.90 1.08 -9.51
CA SER A 36 20.98 0.20 -9.12
C SER A 36 20.50 -1.23 -9.00
N VAL A 37 21.30 -2.15 -9.54
CA VAL A 37 21.04 -3.59 -9.46
C VAL A 37 22.17 -4.23 -8.67
N PRO A 38 21.92 -4.75 -7.46
CA PRO A 38 22.91 -5.54 -6.73
C PRO A 38 23.25 -6.82 -7.50
N PHE A 39 24.54 -7.05 -7.69
CA PHE A 39 25.09 -8.22 -8.35
C PHE A 39 25.99 -8.99 -7.37
N ASP A 40 25.85 -10.31 -7.38
CA ASP A 40 26.66 -11.23 -6.56
C ASP A 40 27.77 -11.80 -7.43
N PHE A 41 29.02 -11.47 -7.09
CA PHE A 41 30.22 -11.90 -7.79
C PHE A 41 30.86 -13.14 -7.15
N SER A 42 30.15 -13.82 -6.26
CA SER A 42 30.66 -15.05 -5.65
C SER A 42 30.89 -16.13 -6.72
N PRO A 43 32.05 -16.82 -6.74
CA PRO A 43 32.30 -17.90 -7.68
C PRO A 43 31.25 -19.01 -7.53
N GLY A 44 30.54 -19.34 -8.61
CA GLY A 44 29.52 -20.40 -8.59
C GLY A 44 30.16 -21.78 -8.34
N ALA A 45 29.82 -22.41 -7.22
CA ALA A 45 30.19 -23.80 -6.98
C ALA A 45 29.35 -24.73 -7.90
N SER A 46 30.02 -25.47 -8.77
CA SER A 46 29.38 -26.52 -9.58
C SER A 46 29.28 -27.81 -8.74
N ALA A 47 28.07 -28.26 -8.38
CA ALA A 47 27.82 -29.64 -7.95
C ALA A 47 26.32 -30.04 -7.96
N SER A 48 26.00 -30.94 -8.90
CA SER A 48 25.07 -32.08 -8.85
C SER A 48 23.65 -31.97 -8.24
N THR A 49 22.68 -32.21 -9.12
CA THR A 49 21.26 -32.57 -8.95
C THR A 49 20.95 -33.57 -7.81
N SER A 50 20.05 -33.21 -6.88
CA SER A 50 18.75 -33.89 -6.63
C SER A 50 18.05 -33.39 -5.36
N THR A 51 16.72 -33.24 -5.49
CA THR A 51 15.72 -32.82 -4.48
C THR A 51 15.66 -31.31 -4.23
N SER A 52 14.64 -30.67 -4.78
CA SER A 52 14.36 -29.24 -4.69
C SER A 52 14.24 -28.75 -3.23
N PRO A 53 15.00 -27.71 -2.87
CA PRO A 53 14.48 -26.55 -2.18
C PRO A 53 14.40 -25.41 -3.19
N SER A 54 13.28 -24.68 -3.20
CA SER A 54 13.13 -23.41 -3.89
C SER A 54 14.23 -22.44 -3.43
N SER A 55 15.34 -22.42 -4.17
CA SER A 55 16.54 -21.60 -3.94
C SER A 55 16.24 -20.18 -4.35
N SER A 56 15.58 -19.48 -3.43
CA SER A 56 15.28 -18.07 -3.57
C SER A 56 16.56 -17.22 -3.47
N SER A 57 16.93 -16.61 -4.59
CA SER A 57 17.99 -15.61 -4.75
C SER A 57 17.60 -14.32 -4.01
N SER A 58 17.89 -14.25 -2.71
CA SER A 58 17.02 -13.57 -1.74
C SER A 58 17.48 -12.31 -1.03
N SER A 59 18.32 -11.50 -1.66
CA SER A 59 18.75 -10.24 -1.02
C SER A 59 18.40 -8.96 -1.80
N SER A 60 18.14 -9.07 -3.10
CA SER A 60 18.08 -7.93 -4.02
C SER A 60 16.70 -7.66 -4.61
N PHE A 61 16.02 -8.74 -4.99
CA PHE A 61 14.67 -8.74 -5.54
C PHE A 61 13.62 -8.46 -4.45
N TYR A 62 13.95 -8.89 -3.22
CA TYR A 62 13.09 -8.85 -2.06
C TYR A 62 12.65 -7.45 -1.63
N PRO A 63 13.51 -6.42 -1.49
CA PRO A 63 13.05 -5.09 -1.11
C PRO A 63 12.15 -4.45 -2.19
N TYR A 64 12.42 -4.70 -3.47
CA TYR A 64 11.58 -4.21 -4.57
C TYR A 64 10.21 -4.88 -4.60
N GLU A 65 10.18 -6.21 -4.53
CA GLU A 65 8.92 -6.97 -4.48
C GLU A 65 8.12 -6.65 -3.23
N LEU A 66 8.77 -6.54 -2.06
CA LEU A 66 8.10 -6.20 -0.81
C LEU A 66 7.48 -4.81 -0.85
N LYS A 67 8.17 -3.84 -1.46
CA LYS A 67 7.63 -2.50 -1.72
C LYS A 67 6.44 -2.53 -2.67
N ARG A 68 6.54 -3.27 -3.77
CA ARG A 68 5.45 -3.43 -4.74
C ARG A 68 4.23 -4.09 -4.11
N ASN A 69 4.45 -5.16 -3.34
CA ASN A 69 3.41 -5.92 -2.66
C ASN A 69 2.76 -5.08 -1.54
N HIS A 70 3.54 -4.31 -0.76
CA HIS A 70 3.01 -3.35 0.20
C HIS A 70 2.07 -2.36 -0.47
N GLY A 71 2.50 -1.72 -1.57
CA GLY A 71 1.68 -0.78 -2.33
C GLY A 71 0.42 -1.43 -2.89
N ALA A 72 0.52 -2.60 -3.51
CA ALA A 72 -0.61 -3.31 -4.10
C ALA A 72 -1.64 -3.76 -3.04
N LEU A 73 -1.19 -4.39 -1.95
CA LEU A 73 -2.06 -4.89 -0.89
C LEU A 73 -2.78 -3.75 -0.16
N THR A 74 -2.08 -2.66 0.15
CA THR A 74 -2.70 -1.50 0.81
C THR A 74 -3.65 -0.75 -0.12
N MET A 75 -3.31 -0.59 -1.40
CA MET A 75 -4.21 0.02 -2.38
C MET A 75 -5.47 -0.82 -2.60
N PHE A 76 -5.36 -2.14 -2.70
CA PHE A 76 -6.53 -3.00 -2.88
C PHE A 76 -7.37 -3.12 -1.60
N GLY A 77 -6.75 -3.50 -0.48
CA GLY A 77 -7.46 -3.71 0.78
C GLY A 77 -8.09 -2.42 1.29
N TRP A 78 -7.32 -1.35 1.39
CA TRP A 78 -7.76 -0.11 2.02
C TRP A 78 -8.19 0.98 1.05
N GLY A 79 -7.61 1.01 -0.16
CA GLY A 79 -8.02 1.94 -1.20
C GLY A 79 -9.28 1.51 -1.96
N VAL A 80 -9.60 0.21 -2.03
CA VAL A 80 -10.79 -0.28 -2.76
C VAL A 80 -11.82 -0.90 -1.82
N LEU A 81 -11.47 -1.98 -1.12
CA LEU A 81 -12.47 -2.75 -0.38
C LEU A 81 -13.09 -1.95 0.76
N LEU A 82 -12.31 -1.23 1.58
CA LEU A 82 -12.88 -0.45 2.68
C LEU A 82 -13.83 0.67 2.20
N PRO A 83 -13.50 1.48 1.17
CA PRO A 83 -14.45 2.41 0.57
C PRO A 83 -15.72 1.75 0.04
N VAL A 84 -15.60 0.60 -0.66
CA VAL A 84 -16.76 -0.15 -1.15
C VAL A 84 -17.65 -0.58 0.02
N GLY A 85 -17.07 -1.12 1.09
CA GLY A 85 -17.81 -1.48 2.30
C GLY A 85 -18.54 -0.28 2.92
N ALA A 86 -17.94 0.90 2.92
CA ALA A 86 -18.56 2.13 3.41
C ALA A 86 -19.71 2.62 2.52
N ILE A 87 -19.57 2.55 1.20
CA ILE A 87 -20.63 2.85 0.22
C ILE A 87 -21.83 1.92 0.46
N VAL A 88 -21.59 0.61 0.62
CA VAL A 88 -22.64 -0.37 0.94
C VAL A 88 -23.40 0.01 2.21
N ALA A 89 -22.69 0.34 3.30
CA ALA A 89 -23.32 0.70 4.58
C ALA A 89 -24.06 2.04 4.58
N ARG A 90 -23.78 2.94 3.63
CA ARG A 90 -24.48 4.21 3.49
C ARG A 90 -25.73 4.08 2.63
N TYR A 91 -25.61 3.50 1.44
CA TYR A 91 -26.64 3.60 0.40
C TYR A 91 -27.56 2.38 0.29
N PHE A 92 -27.24 1.27 0.95
CA PHE A 92 -28.01 0.03 0.85
C PHE A 92 -28.74 -0.35 2.15
N ARG A 93 -28.84 0.57 3.13
CA ARG A 93 -29.46 0.32 4.45
C ARG A 93 -30.89 -0.24 4.40
N GLN A 94 -31.65 0.09 3.36
CA GLN A 94 -33.00 -0.42 3.10
C GLN A 94 -33.05 -1.95 2.88
N ARG A 95 -31.92 -2.58 2.57
CA ARG A 95 -31.79 -4.03 2.41
C ARG A 95 -31.31 -4.67 3.73
N ASP A 96 -32.00 -4.43 4.84
CA ASP A 96 -31.69 -5.09 6.12
C ASP A 96 -32.11 -6.57 6.08
N PRO A 97 -31.28 -7.54 6.53
CA PRO A 97 -29.95 -7.39 7.12
C PRO A 97 -28.78 -7.52 6.12
N LEU A 98 -29.05 -7.65 4.81
CA LEU A 98 -28.05 -7.90 3.77
C LEU A 98 -26.93 -6.84 3.75
N TRP A 99 -27.28 -5.54 3.84
CA TRP A 99 -26.29 -4.46 3.81
C TRP A 99 -25.27 -4.60 4.94
N TYR A 100 -25.71 -5.06 6.12
CA TYR A 100 -24.88 -5.20 7.30
C TYR A 100 -23.87 -6.34 7.11
N HIS A 101 -24.33 -7.48 6.60
CA HIS A 101 -23.46 -8.63 6.31
C HIS A 101 -22.42 -8.28 5.24
N LEU A 102 -22.86 -7.65 4.13
CA LEU A 102 -21.95 -7.21 3.07
C LEU A 102 -20.92 -6.20 3.60
N HIS A 103 -21.36 -5.20 4.37
CA HIS A 103 -20.45 -4.25 4.99
C HIS A 103 -19.41 -4.96 5.86
N VAL A 104 -19.84 -5.80 6.79
CA VAL A 104 -18.95 -6.49 7.73
C VAL A 104 -17.94 -7.36 6.97
N ILE A 105 -18.39 -8.20 6.02
CA ILE A 105 -17.53 -9.10 5.26
C ILE A 105 -16.49 -8.30 4.45
N ILE A 106 -16.94 -7.29 3.70
CA ILE A 106 -16.04 -6.46 2.87
C ILE A 106 -15.01 -5.72 3.75
N GLN A 107 -15.44 -5.18 4.90
CA GLN A 107 -14.55 -4.49 5.82
C GLN A 107 -13.52 -5.41 6.45
N PHE A 108 -13.91 -6.61 6.89
CA PHE A 108 -12.97 -7.57 7.47
C PHE A 108 -11.95 -8.06 6.42
N VAL A 109 -12.40 -8.42 5.22
CA VAL A 109 -11.50 -8.84 4.13
C VAL A 109 -10.56 -7.70 3.75
N GLY A 110 -11.08 -6.48 3.57
CA GLY A 110 -10.27 -5.29 3.27
C GLY A 110 -9.25 -4.98 4.36
N PHE A 111 -9.66 -5.08 5.63
CA PHE A 111 -8.79 -4.84 6.77
C PHE A 111 -7.66 -5.86 6.85
N LEU A 112 -7.95 -7.16 6.70
CA LEU A 112 -6.94 -8.22 6.72
C LEU A 112 -5.93 -8.08 5.58
N ILE A 113 -6.40 -7.83 4.35
CA ILE A 113 -5.50 -7.61 3.21
C ILE A 113 -4.62 -6.38 3.46
N GLY A 114 -5.18 -5.25 3.89
CA GLY A 114 -4.37 -4.08 4.18
C GLY A 114 -3.47 -4.24 5.40
N LEU A 115 -3.84 -5.06 6.39
CA LEU A 115 -2.97 -5.42 7.51
C LEU A 115 -1.75 -6.21 7.01
N THR A 116 -1.92 -7.17 6.10
CA THR A 116 -0.77 -7.86 5.48
C THR A 116 0.12 -6.88 4.70
N GLY A 117 -0.49 -5.90 4.01
CA GLY A 117 0.23 -4.80 3.38
C GLY A 117 1.00 -3.95 4.39
N ALA A 118 0.40 -3.57 5.51
CA ALA A 118 1.05 -2.79 6.57
C ALA A 118 2.25 -3.54 7.19
N VAL A 119 2.09 -4.84 7.45
CA VAL A 119 3.19 -5.71 7.91
C VAL A 119 4.33 -5.75 6.89
N ALA A 120 4.03 -5.87 5.60
CA ALA A 120 5.02 -5.77 4.53
C ALA A 120 5.74 -4.40 4.54
N GLY A 121 5.03 -3.32 4.81
CA GLY A 121 5.60 -1.97 4.92
C GLY A 121 6.53 -1.81 6.13
N ILE A 122 6.16 -2.38 7.28
CA ILE A 122 7.01 -2.40 8.48
C ILE A 122 8.28 -3.23 8.20
N ALA A 123 8.13 -4.40 7.59
CA ALA A 123 9.25 -5.26 7.22
C ALA A 123 10.19 -4.58 6.21
N LEU A 124 9.63 -3.81 5.27
CA LEU A 124 10.42 -3.01 4.32
C LEU A 124 11.23 -1.95 5.05
N TYR A 125 10.59 -1.16 5.92
CA TYR A 125 11.24 -0.10 6.68
C TYR A 125 12.46 -0.59 7.46
N ASN A 126 12.32 -1.72 8.16
CA ASN A 126 13.41 -2.31 8.96
C ASN A 126 14.62 -2.74 8.12
N ARG A 127 14.45 -2.89 6.81
CA ARG A 127 15.53 -3.32 5.89
C ARG A 127 16.18 -2.16 5.17
N VAL A 128 15.41 -1.18 4.68
CA VAL A 128 15.95 -0.09 3.84
C VAL A 128 16.38 1.15 4.63
N HIS A 129 16.15 1.20 5.95
CA HIS A 129 16.51 2.34 6.82
C HIS A 129 16.10 3.70 6.23
N SER A 130 14.93 3.73 5.57
CA SER A 130 14.48 4.90 4.81
C SER A 130 13.85 5.96 5.72
N ASN A 131 14.22 7.22 5.55
CA ASN A 131 13.73 8.38 6.32
C ASN A 131 12.31 8.85 5.93
N PHE A 132 11.36 7.93 5.73
CA PHE A 132 9.98 8.25 5.32
C PHE A 132 9.04 8.33 6.51
N THR A 133 9.35 9.22 7.45
CA THR A 133 8.69 9.33 8.76
C THR A 133 7.21 9.69 8.65
N THR A 134 6.83 10.60 7.74
CA THR A 134 5.44 11.04 7.56
C THR A 134 4.53 9.92 7.07
N HIS A 135 4.86 9.25 5.96
CA HIS A 135 4.06 8.16 5.41
C HIS A 135 3.93 6.99 6.41
N ARG A 136 5.02 6.67 7.11
CA ARG A 136 5.03 5.65 8.16
C ARG A 136 4.12 6.03 9.33
N GLY A 137 4.32 7.22 9.90
CA GLY A 137 3.55 7.69 11.04
C GLY A 137 2.06 7.76 10.73
N LEU A 138 1.72 8.28 9.54
CA LEU A 138 0.35 8.32 9.06
C LEU A 138 -0.21 6.91 8.84
N GLY A 139 0.54 6.00 8.23
CA GLY A 139 0.14 4.60 8.05
C GLY A 139 -0.16 3.87 9.36
N VAL A 140 0.70 4.04 10.37
CA VAL A 140 0.47 3.46 11.71
C VAL A 140 -0.76 4.09 12.36
N PHE A 141 -0.93 5.40 12.26
CA PHE A 141 -2.10 6.09 12.80
C PHE A 141 -3.40 5.57 12.17
N ILE A 142 -3.44 5.38 10.86
CA ILE A 142 -4.61 4.80 10.19
C ILE A 142 -4.83 3.34 10.62
N LEU A 143 -3.78 2.56 10.86
CA LEU A 143 -3.91 1.19 11.42
C LEU A 143 -4.53 1.17 12.80
N VAL A 144 -4.19 2.13 13.65
CA VAL A 144 -4.89 2.34 14.93
C VAL A 144 -6.36 2.67 14.69
N LEU A 145 -6.67 3.62 13.81
CA LEU A 145 -8.07 3.99 13.51
C LEU A 145 -8.88 2.82 12.93
N GLY A 146 -8.30 2.01 12.03
CA GLY A 146 -8.92 0.82 11.46
C GLY A 146 -9.15 -0.27 12.51
N SER A 147 -8.17 -0.50 13.39
CA SER A 147 -8.31 -1.46 14.50
C SER A 147 -9.41 -1.03 15.47
N LEU A 148 -9.51 0.27 15.74
CA LEU A 148 -10.60 0.88 16.49
C LEU A 148 -11.98 0.67 15.84
N GLN A 149 -12.08 0.61 14.51
CA GLN A 149 -13.31 0.22 13.81
C GLN A 149 -13.65 -1.27 13.97
N VAL A 150 -12.65 -2.15 13.93
CA VAL A 150 -12.84 -3.59 14.19
C VAL A 150 -13.30 -3.83 15.63
N ILE A 151 -12.72 -3.13 16.61
CA ILE A 151 -13.17 -3.17 18.00
C ILE A 151 -14.60 -2.64 18.13
N ALA A 152 -14.95 -1.57 17.38
CA ALA A 152 -16.30 -1.02 17.38
C ALA A 152 -17.36 -2.08 17.00
N PHE A 153 -17.04 -2.99 16.08
CA PHE A 153 -17.93 -4.10 15.71
C PHE A 153 -18.23 -5.00 16.91
N PHE A 154 -17.23 -5.41 17.69
CA PHE A 154 -17.43 -6.25 18.88
C PHE A 154 -18.16 -5.52 20.02
N LEU A 155 -18.01 -4.21 20.10
CA LEU A 155 -18.67 -3.35 21.09
C LEU A 155 -20.01 -2.78 20.59
N ARG A 156 -20.57 -3.31 19.51
CA ARG A 156 -21.80 -2.78 18.89
C ARG A 156 -23.00 -2.94 19.86
N PRO A 157 -23.60 -1.84 20.36
CA PRO A 157 -24.74 -1.90 21.27
C PRO A 157 -26.02 -2.33 20.55
N ASP A 158 -26.99 -2.81 21.33
CA ASP A 158 -28.36 -3.07 20.86
C ASP A 158 -29.03 -1.82 20.26
N LYS A 159 -29.94 -2.06 19.32
CA LYS A 159 -30.63 -1.00 18.57
C LYS A 159 -31.38 -0.01 19.49
N GLU A 160 -31.93 -0.50 20.61
CA GLU A 160 -32.70 0.28 21.58
C GLU A 160 -31.85 1.03 22.62
N SER A 161 -30.53 0.79 22.65
CA SER A 161 -29.65 1.40 23.66
C SER A 161 -29.38 2.88 23.37
N LYS A 162 -29.46 3.74 24.39
CA LYS A 162 -29.04 5.15 24.28
C LYS A 162 -27.57 5.30 23.84
N ILE A 163 -26.72 4.33 24.19
CA ILE A 163 -25.29 4.30 23.82
C ILE A 163 -25.11 4.09 22.31
N ARG A 164 -26.08 3.46 21.63
CA ARG A 164 -26.08 3.24 20.17
C ARG A 164 -25.86 4.52 19.39
N LYS A 165 -26.41 5.66 19.86
CA LYS A 165 -26.23 6.97 19.22
C LYS A 165 -24.77 7.42 19.21
N TYR A 166 -24.09 7.34 20.36
CA TYR A 166 -22.67 7.70 20.48
C TYR A 166 -21.77 6.74 19.70
N TRP A 167 -22.08 5.44 19.76
CA TRP A 167 -21.39 4.43 18.95
C TRP A 167 -21.51 4.74 17.45
N ASN A 168 -22.71 5.09 16.96
CA ASN A 168 -22.92 5.42 15.54
C ASN A 168 -22.13 6.66 15.14
N TRP A 169 -22.14 7.70 15.98
CA TRP A 169 -21.38 8.92 15.74
C TRP A 169 -19.88 8.62 15.62
N TYR A 170 -19.32 7.92 16.62
CA TYR A 170 -17.93 7.50 16.63
C TYR A 170 -17.57 6.64 15.41
N HIS A 171 -18.32 5.56 15.16
CA HIS A 171 -18.05 4.62 14.07
C HIS A 171 -18.10 5.32 12.70
N HIS A 172 -19.06 6.21 12.49
CA HIS A 172 -19.19 6.94 11.23
C HIS A 172 -18.07 7.96 11.01
N TRP A 173 -17.78 8.81 12.00
CA TRP A 173 -16.79 9.87 11.82
C TRP A 173 -15.35 9.34 11.80
N VAL A 174 -15.02 8.43 12.71
CA VAL A 174 -13.68 7.83 12.74
C VAL A 174 -13.45 6.95 11.52
N GLY A 175 -14.47 6.21 11.06
CA GLY A 175 -14.38 5.45 9.81
C GLY A 175 -14.13 6.33 8.59
N ARG A 176 -14.85 7.45 8.46
CA ARG A 176 -14.62 8.42 7.36
C ARG A 176 -13.24 9.06 7.42
N LEU A 177 -12.79 9.44 8.61
CA LEU A 177 -11.45 9.98 8.81
C LEU A 177 -10.38 8.97 8.39
N ALA A 178 -10.53 7.70 8.77
CA ALA A 178 -9.60 6.65 8.38
C ALA A 178 -9.52 6.47 6.85
N LEU A 179 -10.66 6.50 6.14
CA LEU A 179 -10.70 6.42 4.67
C LEU A 179 -10.05 7.64 4.00
N PHE A 180 -10.31 8.84 4.51
CA PHE A 180 -9.69 10.07 3.99
C PHE A 180 -8.17 10.03 4.16
N LEU A 181 -7.68 9.71 5.36
CA LEU A 181 -6.25 9.61 5.63
C LEU A 181 -5.60 8.47 4.84
N THR A 182 -6.31 7.36 4.62
CA THR A 182 -5.86 6.28 3.73
C THR A 182 -5.60 6.80 2.32
N ALA A 183 -6.53 7.56 1.74
CA ALA A 183 -6.35 8.12 0.41
C ALA A 183 -5.09 9.01 0.36
N VAL A 184 -4.95 9.95 1.30
CA VAL A 184 -3.76 10.81 1.39
C VAL A 184 -2.49 9.96 1.54
N ASN A 185 -2.51 8.93 2.38
CA ASN A 185 -1.33 8.12 2.64
C ASN A 185 -0.92 7.23 1.45
N ILE A 186 -1.87 6.77 0.63
CA ILE A 186 -1.58 6.05 -0.61
C ILE A 186 -0.92 6.99 -1.61
N ALA A 187 -1.43 8.22 -1.78
CA ALA A 187 -0.82 9.22 -2.64
C ALA A 187 0.63 9.53 -2.22
N LEU A 188 0.85 9.74 -0.92
CA LEU A 188 2.19 9.92 -0.34
C LEU A 188 3.08 8.70 -0.58
N GLY A 189 2.56 7.49 -0.42
CA GLY A 189 3.29 6.24 -0.64
C GLY A 189 3.73 6.06 -2.09
N ILE A 190 2.89 6.43 -3.06
CA ILE A 190 3.23 6.42 -4.49
C ILE A 190 4.35 7.42 -4.78
N GLN A 191 4.23 8.65 -4.27
CA GLN A 191 5.21 9.71 -4.49
C GLN A 191 6.58 9.36 -3.89
N ILE A 192 6.60 9.02 -2.60
CA ILE A 192 7.83 8.69 -1.87
C ILE A 192 8.42 7.36 -2.35
N GLY A 193 7.54 6.44 -2.76
CA GLY A 193 7.93 5.19 -3.39
C GLY A 193 8.56 5.39 -4.77
N GLY A 194 8.60 6.59 -5.35
CA GLY A 194 9.09 6.79 -6.72
C GLY A 194 8.39 5.85 -7.71
N ALA A 195 7.11 5.57 -7.47
CA ALA A 195 6.36 4.68 -8.33
C ALA A 195 6.10 5.39 -9.66
N GLY A 196 6.33 4.67 -10.77
CA GLY A 196 6.17 5.22 -12.11
C GLY A 196 4.76 5.75 -12.39
N ASP A 197 4.60 6.51 -13.47
CA ASP A 197 3.36 7.23 -13.77
C ASP A 197 2.13 6.32 -13.92
N SER A 198 2.33 5.03 -14.24
CA SER A 198 1.27 4.02 -14.24
C SER A 198 0.58 3.87 -12.88
N TRP A 199 1.33 3.91 -11.77
CA TRP A 199 0.75 3.82 -10.42
C TRP A 199 -0.06 5.06 -10.06
N LYS A 200 0.41 6.25 -10.46
CA LYS A 200 -0.32 7.50 -10.28
C LYS A 200 -1.62 7.49 -11.09
N ALA A 201 -1.57 7.03 -12.34
CA ALA A 201 -2.75 6.93 -13.21
C ALA A 201 -3.77 5.94 -12.67
N VAL A 202 -3.35 4.72 -12.29
CA VAL A 202 -4.23 3.70 -11.69
C VAL A 202 -4.89 4.24 -10.42
N TYR A 203 -4.11 4.87 -9.54
CA TYR A 203 -4.65 5.43 -8.31
C TYR A 203 -5.61 6.59 -8.56
N GLY A 204 -5.30 7.47 -9.51
CA GLY A 204 -6.18 8.57 -9.92
C GLY A 204 -7.52 8.08 -10.47
N ILE A 205 -7.50 7.06 -11.34
CA ILE A 205 -8.72 6.41 -11.87
C ILE A 205 -9.53 5.79 -10.73
N LEU A 206 -8.89 5.04 -9.83
CA LEU A 206 -9.53 4.42 -8.68
C LEU A 206 -10.23 5.46 -7.80
N LEU A 207 -9.54 6.57 -7.47
CA LEU A 207 -10.14 7.66 -6.71
C LEU A 207 -11.32 8.28 -7.45
N ALA A 208 -11.18 8.54 -8.75
CA ALA A 208 -12.26 9.11 -9.56
C ALA A 208 -13.50 8.20 -9.56
N VAL A 209 -13.32 6.89 -9.75
CA VAL A 209 -14.43 5.91 -9.71
C VAL A 209 -15.14 5.92 -8.36
N ILE A 210 -14.39 5.96 -7.25
CA ILE A 210 -14.99 6.03 -5.91
C ILE A 210 -15.77 7.33 -5.71
N LEU A 211 -15.19 8.47 -6.08
CA LEU A 211 -15.83 9.78 -5.92
C LEU A 211 -17.07 9.93 -6.80
N ILE A 212 -17.01 9.48 -8.06
CA ILE A 212 -18.15 9.45 -8.97
C ILE A 212 -19.24 8.54 -8.40
N SER A 213 -18.89 7.34 -7.94
CA SER A 213 -19.85 6.40 -7.35
C SER A 213 -20.56 7.01 -6.15
N VAL A 214 -19.82 7.62 -5.22
CA VAL A 214 -20.38 8.33 -4.06
C VAL A 214 -21.29 9.47 -4.51
N THR A 215 -20.87 10.28 -5.48
CA THR A 215 -21.66 11.42 -5.99
C THR A 215 -22.97 10.96 -6.61
N VAL A 216 -22.92 9.93 -7.47
CA VAL A 216 -24.11 9.35 -8.12
C VAL A 216 -25.07 8.78 -7.08
N PHE A 217 -24.56 7.99 -6.13
CA PHE A 217 -25.40 7.42 -5.08
C PHE A 217 -25.96 8.50 -4.14
N GLU A 218 -25.21 9.56 -3.85
CA GLU A 218 -25.68 10.67 -3.03
C GLU A 218 -26.82 11.42 -3.74
N ILE A 219 -26.66 11.77 -5.02
CA ILE A 219 -27.73 12.41 -5.81
C ILE A 219 -28.99 11.51 -5.82
N ALA A 220 -28.83 10.22 -6.11
CA ALA A 220 -29.95 9.29 -6.14
C ALA A 220 -30.61 9.11 -4.76
N PHE A 221 -29.86 9.25 -3.67
CA PHE A 221 -30.37 9.15 -2.30
C PHE A 221 -31.23 10.36 -1.91
N TRP A 222 -30.91 11.56 -2.39
CA TRP A 222 -31.65 12.79 -2.09
C TRP A 222 -32.84 13.06 -3.02
N VAL A 223 -32.80 12.55 -4.25
CA VAL A 223 -33.90 12.71 -5.23
C VAL A 223 -35.09 11.79 -4.91
N ARG A 224 -34.90 10.80 -4.04
CA ARG A 224 -35.89 9.79 -3.68
C ARG A 224 -36.61 10.12 -2.37
#